data_AF-A0A496CXZ7-F1
#
_entry.id   AF-A0A496CXZ7-F1
#
_cell.length_a   1.000
_cell.length_b   1.000
_cell.length_c   1.000
_cell.angle_alpha   90.00
_cell.angle_beta   90.00
_cell.angle_gamma   90.00
#
_symmetry.space_group_name_H-M   'P 1'
#
loop_
_entity.id
_entity.type
_entity.pdbx_description
1 polymer ?
#
loop_
_entity_poly.entity_id
_entity_poly.type
_entity_poly.pdbx_seq_one_letter_code
_entity_poly.pdbx_strand_id
1 'polypeptide(L)'
;MVAHLWANEKQDSATGSNFYFEGTSIYSYGRHFEAGRIVRNNRGEKAYLVNTSRYLLDNGRCSKVTSSKHMPKVWGAIPTGSLTFGMEELSEGGMLYVVKQLEAIKNSAERYKKARTEISYHAIWEPFTSLMAYIGFFDLGTPKQLLKKSVNEWLGTKHELAWKSDKVKREYVRELKRIFQIMLNHQSLGILGTVNVIVDEICGEGTWISYIERCQKFRAAQEDRESKRIEKARVENEARKKTLEERIQMWKAGEIRELNNPVIYDRNEPNVWLRIKNGKVETSKGIELSQSEAERLWKRIKSFHDGAQFQHDLARDSSGHNWAFNNYQSDMLTAGCHRIAYSEMEEIAMKLGFM
;
A
#
# COMPACT_ATOMS: atom_id res chain seq x y z
N MET A 1 5.59 2.82 -26.28
CA MET A 1 5.82 3.60 -27.51
C MET A 1 4.52 4.12 -28.12
N VAL A 2 3.61 3.27 -28.60
CA VAL A 2 2.33 3.68 -29.25
C VAL A 2 1.55 4.75 -28.48
N ALA A 3 1.27 4.56 -27.18
CA ALA A 3 0.53 5.55 -26.39
C ALA A 3 1.27 6.90 -26.26
N HIS A 4 2.60 6.91 -26.16
CA HIS A 4 3.37 8.16 -26.09
C HIS A 4 3.36 8.91 -27.42
N LEU A 5 3.42 8.19 -28.55
CA LEU A 5 3.31 8.78 -29.88
C LEU A 5 1.96 9.46 -30.08
N TRP A 6 0.88 8.79 -29.64
CA TRP A 6 -0.48 9.34 -29.62
C TRP A 6 -0.59 10.57 -28.70
N ALA A 7 -0.26 10.43 -27.42
CA ALA A 7 -0.47 11.48 -26.42
C ALA A 7 0.34 12.75 -26.70
N ASN A 8 1.48 12.62 -27.38
CA ASN A 8 2.34 13.75 -27.75
C ASN A 8 2.15 14.19 -29.22
N GLU A 9 1.14 13.66 -29.92
CA GLU A 9 0.80 14.00 -31.31
C GLU A 9 2.03 13.94 -32.24
N LYS A 10 2.88 12.93 -32.06
CA LYS A 10 4.15 12.80 -32.81
C LYS A 10 3.99 12.16 -34.19
N GLN A 11 2.90 11.42 -34.40
CA GLN A 11 2.55 10.74 -35.65
C GLN A 11 1.03 10.74 -35.80
N ASP A 12 0.53 10.62 -37.02
CA ASP A 12 -0.91 10.58 -37.31
C ASP A 12 -1.53 9.19 -37.06
N SER A 13 -0.70 8.15 -37.09
CA SER A 13 -1.09 6.80 -36.69
C SER A 13 0.13 6.00 -36.25
N ALA A 14 -0.07 5.03 -35.36
CA ALA A 14 0.91 4.00 -35.09
C ALA A 14 0.20 2.73 -34.64
N THR A 15 0.74 1.58 -35.06
CA THR A 15 0.20 0.28 -34.68
C THR A 15 1.18 -0.51 -33.82
N GLY A 16 0.66 -1.18 -32.80
CA GLY A 16 1.32 -2.25 -32.09
C GLY A 16 0.66 -3.59 -32.44
N SER A 17 0.55 -4.49 -31.47
CA SER A 17 -0.33 -5.65 -31.58
C SER A 17 -1.79 -5.20 -31.42
N ASN A 18 -2.50 -5.64 -30.38
CA ASN A 18 -3.88 -5.24 -30.08
C ASN A 18 -4.00 -3.81 -29.51
N PHE A 19 -3.12 -2.87 -29.89
CA PHE A 19 -3.10 -1.52 -29.34
C PHE A 19 -2.49 -0.56 -30.36
N TYR A 20 -3.30 0.35 -30.89
CA TYR A 20 -2.97 1.23 -32.00
C TYR A 20 -3.75 2.53 -31.89
N PHE A 21 -3.34 3.57 -32.61
CA PHE A 21 -4.10 4.81 -32.73
C PHE A 21 -4.15 5.27 -34.18
N GLU A 22 -5.20 6.01 -34.49
CA GLU A 22 -5.42 6.65 -35.80
C GLU A 22 -6.09 8.00 -35.55
N GLY A 23 -5.49 9.06 -36.09
CA GLY A 23 -5.92 10.42 -35.82
C GLY A 23 -5.88 10.72 -34.32
N THR A 24 -7.00 11.20 -33.78
CA THR A 24 -7.09 11.62 -32.38
C THR A 24 -7.39 10.48 -31.40
N SER A 25 -7.71 9.28 -31.89
CA SER A 25 -8.25 8.18 -31.08
C SER A 25 -7.26 7.03 -30.96
N ILE A 26 -7.09 6.53 -29.73
CA ILE A 26 -6.32 5.33 -29.42
C ILE A 26 -7.23 4.18 -29.02
N TYR A 27 -6.98 3.00 -29.57
CA TYR A 27 -7.84 1.82 -29.48
C TYR A 27 -7.11 0.63 -28.87
N SER A 28 -7.86 -0.24 -28.23
CA SER A 28 -7.36 -1.52 -27.70
C SER A 28 -8.21 -2.67 -28.24
N TYR A 29 -7.57 -3.69 -28.81
CA TYR A 29 -8.14 -4.81 -29.58
C TYR A 29 -8.83 -4.43 -30.89
N GLY A 30 -9.63 -3.38 -30.91
CA GLY A 30 -10.31 -2.93 -32.13
C GLY A 30 -11.07 -1.64 -31.92
N ARG A 31 -11.71 -1.16 -33.00
CA ARG A 31 -12.47 0.11 -32.99
C ARG A 31 -13.66 0.10 -32.03
N HIS A 32 -14.14 -1.08 -31.63
CA HIS A 32 -15.21 -1.23 -30.64
C HIS A 32 -14.79 -0.84 -29.22
N PHE A 33 -13.49 -0.74 -28.94
CA PHE A 33 -12.98 -0.27 -27.66
C PHE A 33 -11.96 0.85 -27.87
N GLU A 34 -12.49 2.07 -27.90
CA GLU A 34 -11.71 3.30 -27.87
C GLU A 34 -11.21 3.54 -26.44
N ALA A 35 -9.89 3.49 -26.27
CA ALA A 35 -9.22 3.61 -24.98
C ALA A 35 -9.01 5.08 -24.59
N GLY A 36 -8.89 5.98 -25.57
CA GLY A 36 -8.85 7.41 -25.32
C GLY A 36 -8.95 8.24 -26.60
N ARG A 37 -9.26 9.53 -26.44
CA ARG A 37 -9.42 10.49 -27.53
C ARG A 37 -8.82 11.84 -27.15
N ILE A 38 -8.06 12.43 -28.06
CA ILE A 38 -7.61 13.82 -27.95
C ILE A 38 -8.72 14.72 -28.51
N VAL A 39 -9.14 15.70 -27.74
CA VAL A 39 -10.19 16.65 -28.14
C VAL A 39 -9.66 18.07 -28.03
N ARG A 40 -10.15 18.94 -28.92
CA ARG A 40 -9.87 20.37 -28.90
C ARG A 40 -11.17 21.14 -28.88
N ASN A 41 -11.26 22.16 -28.03
CA ASN A 41 -12.42 23.03 -28.02
C ASN A 41 -12.29 24.15 -29.07
N ASN A 42 -13.29 25.02 -29.14
CA ASN A 42 -13.32 26.14 -30.09
C ASN A 42 -12.18 27.16 -29.86
N ARG A 43 -11.56 27.16 -28.68
CA ARG A 43 -10.40 27.99 -28.34
C ARG A 43 -9.07 27.33 -28.72
N GLY A 44 -9.09 26.11 -29.25
CA GLY A 44 -7.89 25.33 -29.59
C GLY A 44 -7.22 24.66 -28.38
N GLU A 45 -7.81 24.78 -27.18
CA GLU A 45 -7.31 24.15 -25.96
C GLU A 45 -7.46 22.63 -26.07
N LYS A 46 -6.48 21.89 -25.53
CA LYS A 46 -6.42 20.43 -25.64
C LYS A 46 -6.87 19.74 -24.35
N ALA A 47 -7.65 18.67 -24.48
CA ALA A 47 -7.94 17.73 -23.40
C ALA A 47 -7.89 16.27 -23.88
N TYR A 48 -7.80 15.35 -22.92
CA TYR A 48 -7.82 13.91 -23.16
C TYR A 48 -9.08 13.30 -22.56
N LEU A 49 -9.87 12.61 -23.37
CA LEU A 49 -10.93 11.73 -22.88
C LEU A 49 -10.33 10.34 -22.72
N VAL A 50 -10.44 9.74 -21.54
CA VAL A 50 -9.86 8.41 -21.27
C VAL A 50 -10.94 7.46 -20.83
N ASN A 51 -10.98 6.29 -21.45
CA ASN A 51 -12.00 5.32 -21.16
C ASN A 51 -11.74 4.66 -19.79
N THR A 52 -12.70 4.76 -18.87
CA THR A 52 -12.59 4.13 -17.54
C THR A 52 -13.34 2.79 -17.47
N SER A 53 -14.06 2.42 -18.52
CA SER A 53 -14.76 1.14 -18.59
C SER A 53 -13.76 -0.03 -18.63
N ARG A 54 -14.19 -1.15 -18.06
CA ARG A 54 -13.45 -2.41 -18.19
C ARG A 54 -13.91 -3.09 -19.46
N TYR A 55 -13.00 -3.36 -20.39
CA TYR A 55 -13.32 -4.20 -21.54
C TYR A 55 -13.74 -5.59 -21.04
N LEU A 56 -14.96 -6.00 -21.33
CA LEU A 56 -15.48 -7.34 -21.02
C LEU A 56 -15.26 -8.26 -22.23
N LEU A 57 -14.79 -9.46 -21.96
CA LEU A 57 -14.75 -10.56 -22.93
C LEU A 57 -16.14 -11.20 -23.04
N ASP A 58 -16.39 -11.96 -24.10
CA ASP A 58 -17.68 -12.61 -24.38
C ASP A 58 -18.18 -13.52 -23.23
N ASN A 59 -17.29 -13.98 -22.35
CA ASN A 59 -17.60 -14.76 -21.16
C ASN A 59 -17.92 -13.92 -19.91
N GLY A 60 -18.14 -12.61 -20.06
CA GLY A 60 -18.44 -11.67 -18.98
C GLY A 60 -17.26 -11.33 -18.08
N ARG A 61 -16.04 -11.82 -18.34
CA ARG A 61 -14.84 -11.47 -17.55
C ARG A 61 -14.18 -10.21 -18.08
N CYS A 62 -13.64 -9.39 -17.18
CA CYS A 62 -12.82 -8.25 -17.57
C CYS A 62 -11.52 -8.74 -18.24
N SER A 63 -11.21 -8.15 -19.40
CA SER A 63 -9.91 -8.35 -20.05
C SER A 63 -8.81 -7.82 -19.15
N LYS A 64 -8.00 -8.75 -18.64
CA LYS A 64 -6.78 -8.43 -17.89
C LYS A 64 -5.84 -7.57 -18.75
N VAL A 65 -5.74 -7.82 -20.06
CA VAL A 65 -4.83 -7.07 -20.94
C VAL A 65 -5.24 -5.60 -21.07
N THR A 66 -6.52 -5.32 -21.31
CA THR A 66 -6.98 -3.93 -21.41
C THR A 66 -6.77 -3.20 -20.09
N SER A 67 -7.22 -3.79 -18.99
CA SER A 67 -7.18 -3.17 -17.65
C SER A 67 -5.77 -3.05 -17.06
N SER A 68 -4.90 -4.04 -17.23
CA SER A 68 -3.57 -4.07 -16.58
C SER A 68 -2.39 -3.76 -17.50
N LYS A 69 -2.59 -3.72 -18.83
CA LYS A 69 -1.51 -3.42 -19.78
C LYS A 69 -1.77 -2.18 -20.63
N HIS A 70 -2.95 -2.04 -21.23
CA HIS A 70 -3.20 -0.95 -22.18
C HIS A 70 -3.61 0.34 -21.48
N MET A 71 -4.59 0.31 -20.58
CA MET A 71 -5.05 1.52 -19.89
C MET A 71 -3.94 2.20 -19.09
N PRO A 72 -3.08 1.49 -18.31
CA PRO A 72 -1.95 2.13 -17.63
C PRO A 72 -0.98 2.81 -18.60
N LYS A 73 -0.79 2.28 -19.82
CA LYS A 73 0.04 2.90 -20.86
C LYS A 73 -0.59 4.15 -21.44
N VAL A 74 -1.91 4.19 -21.59
CA VAL A 74 -2.65 5.40 -21.99
C VAL A 74 -2.45 6.48 -20.92
N TRP A 75 -2.78 6.16 -19.66
CA TRP A 75 -2.65 7.09 -18.54
C TRP A 75 -1.22 7.60 -18.36
N GLY A 76 -0.22 6.71 -18.39
CA GLY A 76 1.19 7.08 -18.23
C GLY A 76 1.80 7.82 -19.42
N ALA A 77 1.11 7.85 -20.57
CA ALA A 77 1.57 8.58 -21.75
C ALA A 77 1.10 10.04 -21.79
N ILE A 78 -0.01 10.35 -21.10
CA ILE A 78 -0.56 11.69 -21.03
C ILE A 78 0.40 12.59 -20.23
N PRO A 79 0.82 13.75 -20.78
CA PRO A 79 1.71 14.65 -20.06
C PRO A 79 1.10 15.11 -18.73
N THR A 80 1.91 15.12 -17.68
CA THR A 80 1.50 15.57 -16.34
C THR A 80 0.91 16.99 -16.40
N GLY A 81 -0.21 17.22 -15.70
CA GLY A 81 -0.92 18.50 -15.71
C GLY A 81 -1.87 18.70 -16.89
N SER A 82 -1.92 17.77 -17.84
CA SER A 82 -2.90 17.83 -18.94
C SER A 82 -4.33 17.65 -18.45
N LEU A 83 -5.26 18.43 -19.02
CA LEU A 83 -6.68 18.29 -18.74
C LEU A 83 -7.19 16.93 -19.24
N THR A 84 -7.66 16.11 -18.31
CA THR A 84 -8.03 14.71 -18.59
C THR A 84 -9.36 14.37 -17.96
N PHE A 85 -10.25 13.76 -18.73
CA PHE A 85 -11.59 13.37 -18.31
C PHE A 85 -11.76 11.86 -18.44
N GLY A 86 -11.82 11.17 -17.30
CA GLY A 86 -12.12 9.74 -17.24
C GLY A 86 -13.63 9.48 -17.38
N MET A 87 -14.04 8.70 -18.39
CA MET A 87 -15.45 8.38 -18.63
C MET A 87 -15.62 6.98 -19.22
N GLU A 88 -16.74 6.32 -18.94
CA GLU A 88 -17.00 4.96 -19.44
C GLU A 88 -17.32 4.95 -20.94
N GLU A 89 -18.01 5.99 -21.41
CA GLU A 89 -18.32 6.21 -22.81
C GLU A 89 -17.71 7.54 -23.25
N LEU A 90 -16.80 7.48 -24.24
CA LEU A 90 -16.14 8.67 -24.77
C LEU A 90 -17.16 9.52 -25.54
N SER A 91 -17.62 10.59 -24.89
CA SER A 91 -18.58 11.53 -25.45
C SER A 91 -18.13 12.97 -25.22
N GLU A 92 -18.34 13.80 -26.24
CA GLU A 92 -17.90 15.19 -26.28
C GLU A 92 -19.07 16.12 -25.97
N GLY A 93 -18.84 17.12 -25.11
CA GLY A 93 -19.78 18.20 -24.85
C GLY A 93 -21.17 17.79 -24.33
N GLY A 94 -21.29 16.63 -23.67
CA GLY A 94 -22.58 16.08 -23.25
C GLY A 94 -22.87 16.24 -21.75
N MET A 95 -24.16 16.35 -21.40
CA MET A 95 -24.62 16.32 -20.00
C MET A 95 -24.40 14.96 -19.30
N LEU A 96 -24.17 13.89 -20.06
CA LEU A 96 -23.96 12.55 -19.49
C LEU A 96 -22.75 12.52 -18.52
N TYR A 97 -21.65 13.18 -18.89
CA TYR A 97 -20.48 13.28 -18.02
C TYR A 97 -20.81 14.02 -16.72
N VAL A 98 -21.51 15.15 -16.84
CA VAL A 98 -21.96 15.97 -15.69
C VAL A 98 -22.81 15.13 -14.74
N VAL A 99 -23.79 14.41 -15.27
CA VAL A 99 -24.64 13.49 -14.51
C VAL A 99 -23.81 12.43 -13.79
N LYS A 100 -22.91 11.75 -14.51
CA LYS A 100 -22.06 10.68 -13.93
C LYS A 100 -21.14 11.18 -12.81
N GLN A 101 -20.59 12.39 -12.92
CA GLN A 101 -19.78 12.97 -11.83
C GLN A 101 -20.64 13.30 -10.60
N LEU A 102 -21.86 13.82 -10.80
CA LEU A 102 -22.79 14.09 -9.68
C LEU A 102 -23.28 12.79 -9.01
N GLU A 103 -23.49 11.72 -9.78
CA GLU A 103 -23.75 10.39 -9.23
C GLU A 103 -22.57 9.88 -8.39
N ALA A 104 -21.34 10.06 -8.87
CA ALA A 104 -20.15 9.69 -8.11
C ALA A 104 -20.07 10.45 -6.77
N ILE A 105 -20.35 11.76 -6.77
CA ILE A 105 -20.43 12.58 -5.55
C ILE A 105 -21.49 12.04 -4.60
N LYS A 106 -22.70 11.78 -5.11
CA LYS A 106 -23.80 11.22 -4.31
C LYS A 106 -23.39 9.90 -3.66
N ASN A 107 -22.88 8.97 -4.45
CA ASN A 107 -22.47 7.65 -3.99
C ASN A 107 -21.33 7.76 -2.96
N SER A 108 -20.39 8.68 -3.16
CA SER A 108 -19.32 8.99 -2.20
C SER A 108 -19.86 9.54 -0.89
N ALA A 109 -20.80 10.50 -0.94
CA ALA A 109 -21.44 11.05 0.25
C ALA A 109 -22.23 9.97 1.02
N GLU A 110 -22.97 9.12 0.32
CA GLU A 110 -23.75 8.04 0.95
C GLU A 110 -22.88 7.01 1.68
N ARG A 111 -21.61 6.82 1.27
CA ARG A 111 -20.67 5.94 1.99
C ARG A 111 -20.45 6.39 3.43
N TYR A 112 -20.52 7.70 3.71
CA TYR A 112 -20.35 8.23 5.07
C TYR A 112 -21.41 7.69 6.03
N LYS A 113 -22.62 7.34 5.57
CA LYS A 113 -23.68 6.77 6.40
C LYS A 113 -23.30 5.46 7.09
N LYS A 114 -22.35 4.70 6.53
CA LYS A 114 -22.01 3.34 6.99
C LYS A 114 -20.52 3.07 7.21
N ALA A 115 -19.65 3.92 6.67
CA ALA A 115 -18.22 3.70 6.79
C ALA A 115 -17.75 3.74 8.25
N ARG A 116 -16.77 2.87 8.52
CA ARG A 116 -16.07 2.74 9.82
C ARG A 116 -14.61 3.19 9.72
N THR A 117 -14.13 3.42 8.51
CA THR A 117 -12.78 3.86 8.19
C THR A 117 -12.86 5.21 7.51
N GLU A 118 -11.75 5.94 7.55
CA GLU A 118 -11.66 7.25 6.94
C GLU A 118 -11.92 7.16 5.42
N ILE A 119 -12.83 8.02 4.94
CA ILE A 119 -13.08 8.24 3.52
C ILE A 119 -12.36 9.52 3.13
N SER A 120 -11.52 9.43 2.09
CA SER A 120 -10.85 10.60 1.51
C SER A 120 -11.85 11.62 0.97
N TYR A 121 -11.66 12.89 1.32
CA TYR A 121 -12.46 14.01 0.81
C TYR A 121 -12.34 14.17 -0.72
N HIS A 122 -11.24 13.69 -1.31
CA HIS A 122 -11.04 13.67 -2.76
C HIS A 122 -12.15 12.92 -3.50
N ALA A 123 -12.78 11.92 -2.86
CA ALA A 123 -13.89 11.17 -3.44
C ALA A 123 -15.15 12.02 -3.73
N ILE A 124 -15.25 13.23 -3.16
CA ILE A 124 -16.30 14.22 -3.43
C ILE A 124 -15.75 15.35 -4.30
N TRP A 125 -14.56 15.87 -3.96
CA TRP A 125 -14.01 17.05 -4.62
C TRP A 125 -13.42 16.78 -6.00
N GLU A 126 -12.75 15.64 -6.25
CA GLU A 126 -12.18 15.33 -7.58
C GLU A 126 -13.26 15.22 -8.67
N PRO A 127 -14.39 14.51 -8.46
CA PRO A 127 -15.49 14.51 -9.41
C PRO A 127 -16.04 15.91 -9.68
N PHE A 128 -16.16 16.75 -8.65
CA PHE A 128 -16.69 18.11 -8.78
C PHE A 128 -15.73 19.02 -9.56
N THR A 129 -14.43 18.95 -9.27
CA THR A 129 -13.40 19.70 -10.02
C THR A 129 -13.38 19.26 -11.48
N SER A 130 -13.43 17.95 -11.74
CA SER A 130 -13.46 17.40 -13.11
C SER A 130 -14.71 17.81 -13.87
N LEU A 131 -15.87 17.77 -13.21
CA LEU A 131 -17.16 18.28 -13.71
C LEU A 131 -17.05 19.75 -14.13
N MET A 132 -16.54 20.62 -13.24
CA MET A 132 -16.47 22.06 -13.50
C MET A 132 -15.51 22.38 -14.64
N ALA A 133 -14.37 21.69 -14.69
CA ALA A 133 -13.42 21.80 -15.79
C ALA A 133 -14.02 21.32 -17.12
N TYR A 134 -14.82 20.24 -17.12
CA TYR A 134 -15.50 19.74 -18.32
C TYR A 134 -16.55 20.73 -18.84
N ILE A 135 -17.35 21.31 -17.94
CA ILE A 135 -18.35 22.35 -18.27
C ILE A 135 -17.68 23.55 -18.96
N GLY A 136 -16.55 24.02 -18.42
CA GLY A 136 -15.80 25.14 -18.99
C GLY A 136 -15.05 24.79 -20.28
N PHE A 137 -14.51 23.57 -20.38
CA PHE A 137 -13.78 23.14 -21.58
C PHE A 137 -14.69 23.04 -22.81
N PHE A 138 -15.89 22.47 -22.66
CA PHE A 138 -16.86 22.28 -23.74
C PHE A 138 -17.91 23.39 -23.87
N ASP A 139 -17.77 24.49 -23.12
CA ASP A 139 -18.71 25.63 -23.14
C ASP A 139 -20.17 25.24 -22.95
N LEU A 140 -20.45 24.35 -21.98
CA LEU A 140 -21.82 23.84 -21.73
C LEU A 140 -22.77 24.91 -21.12
N GLY A 141 -22.25 26.09 -20.86
CA GLY A 141 -22.92 27.21 -20.20
C GLY A 141 -22.52 27.37 -18.74
N THR A 142 -23.06 28.41 -18.11
CA THR A 142 -22.84 28.70 -16.69
C THR A 142 -23.60 27.70 -15.80
N PRO A 143 -23.13 27.41 -14.58
CA PRO A 143 -23.84 26.52 -13.66
C PRO A 143 -25.32 26.89 -13.46
N LYS A 144 -25.63 28.19 -13.40
CA LYS A 144 -27.01 28.70 -13.32
C LYS A 144 -27.86 28.35 -14.54
N GLN A 145 -27.28 28.36 -15.75
CA GLN A 145 -27.97 27.93 -16.97
C GLN A 145 -28.20 26.42 -16.97
N LEU A 146 -27.21 25.61 -16.56
CA LEU A 146 -27.36 24.16 -16.47
C LEU A 146 -28.48 23.77 -15.50
N LEU A 147 -28.59 24.42 -14.34
CA LEU A 147 -29.67 24.18 -13.38
C LEU A 147 -31.07 24.48 -13.94
N LYS A 148 -31.19 25.37 -14.94
CA LYS A 148 -32.46 25.71 -15.61
C LYS A 148 -32.84 24.74 -16.74
N LYS A 149 -31.92 23.91 -17.23
CA LYS A 149 -32.20 22.93 -18.30
C LYS A 149 -33.31 21.96 -17.92
N SER A 150 -34.07 21.50 -18.92
CA SER A 150 -35.14 20.51 -18.74
C SER A 150 -34.61 19.15 -18.31
N VAL A 151 -35.49 18.28 -17.81
CA VAL A 151 -35.15 16.91 -17.41
C VAL A 151 -34.57 16.10 -18.57
N ASN A 152 -35.13 16.25 -19.77
CA ASN A 152 -34.66 15.53 -20.95
C ASN A 152 -33.29 16.04 -21.43
N GLU A 153 -33.00 17.34 -21.28
CA GLU A 153 -31.65 17.87 -21.56
C GLU A 153 -30.60 17.37 -20.57
N TRP A 154 -30.96 17.14 -19.31
CA TRP A 154 -30.05 16.59 -18.30
C TRP A 154 -29.70 15.13 -18.56
N LEU A 155 -30.70 14.31 -18.86
CA LEU A 155 -30.50 12.87 -19.08
C LEU A 155 -30.00 12.58 -20.51
N GLY A 156 -30.43 13.37 -21.49
CA GLY A 156 -30.26 13.03 -22.90
C GLY A 156 -30.92 11.68 -23.24
N THR A 157 -30.52 11.10 -24.37
CA THR A 157 -31.04 9.80 -24.85
C THR A 157 -30.18 8.62 -24.42
N LYS A 158 -28.92 8.86 -24.03
CA LYS A 158 -27.94 7.82 -23.68
C LYS A 158 -28.01 7.37 -22.22
N HIS A 159 -28.59 8.17 -21.33
CA HIS A 159 -28.72 7.77 -19.93
C HIS A 159 -29.74 6.64 -19.77
N GLU A 160 -29.46 5.69 -18.87
CA GLU A 160 -30.31 4.50 -18.63
C GLU A 160 -31.76 4.85 -18.25
N LEU A 161 -31.97 6.02 -17.63
CA LEU A 161 -33.28 6.53 -17.23
C LEU A 161 -34.04 7.27 -18.32
N ALA A 162 -33.45 7.48 -19.52
CA ALA A 162 -34.10 8.23 -20.60
C ALA A 162 -35.48 7.67 -21.00
N TRP A 163 -35.63 6.34 -20.90
CA TRP A 163 -36.84 5.59 -21.27
C TRP A 163 -37.77 5.27 -20.09
N LYS A 164 -37.46 5.78 -18.89
CA LYS A 164 -38.30 5.59 -17.69
C LYS A 164 -39.42 6.63 -17.62
N SER A 165 -40.38 6.40 -16.72
CA SER A 165 -41.51 7.30 -16.53
C SER A 165 -41.06 8.72 -16.13
N ASP A 166 -41.84 9.73 -16.53
CA ASP A 166 -41.50 11.13 -16.26
C ASP A 166 -41.38 11.46 -14.77
N LYS A 167 -42.13 10.76 -13.92
CA LYS A 167 -42.00 10.89 -12.46
C LYS A 167 -40.59 10.51 -12.00
N VAL A 168 -40.11 9.34 -12.41
CA VAL A 168 -38.77 8.84 -12.04
C VAL A 168 -37.68 9.77 -12.55
N LYS A 169 -37.76 10.21 -13.82
CA LYS A 169 -36.79 11.15 -14.40
C LYS A 169 -36.76 12.49 -13.64
N ARG A 170 -37.94 13.04 -13.30
CA ARG A 170 -38.06 14.30 -12.55
C ARG A 170 -37.44 14.22 -11.15
N GLU A 171 -37.76 13.17 -10.40
CA GLU A 171 -37.22 12.97 -9.05
C GLU A 171 -35.69 12.81 -9.08
N TYR A 172 -35.19 12.01 -10.01
CA TYR A 172 -33.75 11.79 -10.17
C TYR A 172 -32.99 13.07 -10.56
N VAL A 173 -33.45 13.80 -11.59
CA VAL A 173 -32.79 15.06 -12.01
C VAL A 173 -32.92 16.13 -10.94
N ARG A 174 -34.02 16.17 -10.19
CA ARG A 174 -34.18 17.10 -9.06
C ARG A 174 -33.10 16.87 -8.00
N GLU A 175 -32.81 15.61 -7.68
CA GLU A 175 -31.75 15.28 -6.72
C GLU A 175 -30.36 15.66 -7.24
N LEU A 176 -30.04 15.38 -8.51
CA LEU A 176 -28.75 15.80 -9.08
C LEU A 176 -28.58 17.31 -9.10
N LYS A 177 -29.63 18.06 -9.45
CA LYS A 177 -29.62 19.53 -9.40
C LYS A 177 -29.41 20.04 -7.99
N ARG A 178 -30.05 19.41 -6.99
CA ARG A 178 -29.85 19.72 -5.58
C ARG A 178 -28.40 19.51 -5.17
N ILE A 179 -27.82 18.35 -5.47
CA ILE A 179 -26.41 18.05 -5.18
C ILE A 179 -25.48 19.05 -5.85
N PHE A 180 -25.73 19.35 -7.14
CA PHE A 180 -24.93 20.34 -7.85
C PHE A 180 -24.99 21.71 -7.18
N GLN A 181 -26.19 22.16 -6.76
CA GLN A 181 -26.35 23.42 -6.04
C GLN A 181 -25.62 23.43 -4.69
N ILE A 182 -25.67 22.33 -3.92
CA ILE A 182 -24.92 22.18 -2.65
C ILE A 182 -23.42 22.38 -2.91
N MET A 183 -22.88 21.67 -3.91
CA MET A 183 -21.46 21.78 -4.26
C MET A 183 -21.09 23.21 -4.71
N LEU A 184 -21.95 23.88 -5.48
CA LEU A 184 -21.73 25.27 -5.90
C LEU A 184 -21.74 26.26 -4.73
N ASN A 185 -22.58 26.04 -3.71
CA ASN A 185 -22.66 26.93 -2.56
C ASN A 185 -21.45 26.79 -1.63
N HIS A 186 -20.83 25.60 -1.60
CA HIS A 186 -19.78 25.26 -0.65
C HIS A 186 -18.39 25.07 -1.28
N GLN A 187 -18.16 25.59 -2.50
CA GLN A 187 -16.90 25.37 -3.24
C GLN A 187 -15.64 25.77 -2.44
N SER A 188 -15.75 26.79 -1.59
CA SER A 188 -14.64 27.26 -0.74
C SER A 188 -14.16 26.20 0.24
N LEU A 189 -15.03 25.27 0.67
CA LEU A 189 -14.66 24.14 1.53
C LEU A 189 -13.70 23.16 0.82
N GLY A 190 -13.67 23.16 -0.51
CA GLY A 190 -12.73 22.37 -1.30
C GLY A 190 -11.28 22.79 -1.07
N ILE A 191 -11.03 24.09 -0.84
CA ILE A 191 -9.70 24.63 -0.52
C ILE A 191 -9.25 24.12 0.86
N LEU A 192 -10.19 23.99 1.79
CA LEU A 192 -9.94 23.48 3.14
C LEU A 192 -9.89 21.95 3.21
N GLY A 193 -10.16 21.24 2.11
CA GLY A 193 -10.16 19.77 2.08
C GLY A 193 -11.22 19.11 2.97
N THR A 194 -12.34 19.79 3.24
CA THR A 194 -13.42 19.28 4.10
C THR A 194 -14.70 19.02 3.31
N VAL A 195 -15.48 18.06 3.78
CA VAL A 195 -16.76 17.64 3.19
C VAL A 195 -17.88 17.52 4.23
N ASN A 196 -17.64 17.93 5.47
CA ASN A 196 -18.59 17.78 6.58
C ASN A 196 -19.98 18.35 6.26
N VAL A 197 -20.05 19.63 5.90
CA VAL A 197 -21.31 20.32 5.57
C VAL A 197 -21.97 19.69 4.33
N ILE A 198 -21.19 19.33 3.33
CA ILE A 198 -21.68 18.70 2.09
C ILE A 198 -22.32 17.34 2.39
N VAL A 199 -21.67 16.53 3.23
CA VAL A 199 -22.18 15.22 3.64
C VAL A 199 -23.49 15.40 4.39
N ASP A 200 -23.57 16.32 5.34
CA ASP A 200 -24.80 16.57 6.10
C ASP A 200 -25.92 17.10 5.21
N GLU A 201 -25.65 18.03 4.29
CA GLU A 201 -26.67 18.51 3.36
C GLU A 201 -27.13 17.41 2.42
N ILE A 202 -26.25 16.58 1.86
CA ILE A 202 -26.66 15.50 0.95
C ILE A 202 -27.39 14.38 1.70
N CYS A 203 -26.87 13.96 2.85
CA CYS A 203 -27.28 12.73 3.52
C CYS A 203 -28.25 12.91 4.68
N GLY A 204 -28.42 14.13 5.18
CA GLY A 204 -29.17 14.48 6.38
C GLY A 204 -28.25 14.96 7.51
N GLU A 205 -28.73 15.94 8.27
CA GLU A 205 -28.02 16.54 9.40
C GLU A 205 -27.57 15.47 10.41
N GLY A 206 -26.34 15.61 10.94
CA GLY A 206 -25.76 14.66 11.89
C GLY A 206 -25.15 13.40 11.27
N THR A 207 -25.17 13.26 9.94
CA THR A 207 -24.50 12.16 9.23
C THR A 207 -22.99 12.19 9.48
N TRP A 208 -22.37 13.39 9.41
CA TRP A 208 -20.94 13.58 9.62
C TRP A 208 -20.52 13.22 11.05
N ILE A 209 -21.25 13.71 12.05
CA ILE A 209 -20.97 13.41 13.46
C ILE A 209 -21.04 11.89 13.71
N SER A 210 -22.13 11.26 13.26
CA SER A 210 -22.30 9.81 13.37
C SER A 210 -21.17 9.03 12.70
N TYR A 211 -20.65 9.54 11.58
CA TYR A 211 -19.50 8.96 10.89
C TYR A 211 -18.21 9.08 11.69
N ILE A 212 -17.92 10.25 12.27
CA ILE A 212 -16.75 10.46 13.12
C ILE A 212 -16.77 9.51 14.32
N GLU A 213 -17.92 9.38 14.99
CA GLU A 213 -18.08 8.45 16.11
C GLU A 213 -17.82 6.99 15.70
N ARG A 214 -18.33 6.56 14.54
CA ARG A 214 -18.04 5.21 14.01
C ARG A 214 -16.55 5.00 13.76
N CYS A 215 -15.87 5.98 13.19
CA CYS A 215 -14.43 5.90 12.91
C CYS A 215 -13.60 5.87 14.19
N GLN A 216 -13.96 6.66 15.20
CA GLN A 216 -13.32 6.64 16.52
C GLN A 216 -13.49 5.28 17.20
N LYS A 217 -14.71 4.74 17.25
CA LYS A 217 -14.99 3.41 17.82
C LYS A 217 -14.21 2.32 17.10
N PHE A 218 -14.11 2.40 15.77
CA PHE A 218 -13.34 1.43 15.00
C PHE A 218 -11.84 1.50 15.29
N ARG A 219 -11.25 2.70 15.36
CA ARG A 219 -9.83 2.89 15.71
C ARG A 219 -9.52 2.34 17.10
N ALA A 220 -10.31 2.70 18.11
CA ALA A 220 -10.15 2.19 19.48
C ALA A 220 -10.21 0.65 19.53
N ALA A 221 -11.13 0.04 18.76
CA ALA A 221 -11.22 -1.41 18.67
C ALA A 221 -10.02 -2.06 17.96
N GLN A 222 -9.37 -1.39 17.01
CA GLN A 222 -8.12 -1.89 16.39
C GLN A 222 -6.95 -1.78 17.37
N GLU A 223 -6.83 -0.66 18.06
CA GLU A 223 -5.77 -0.42 19.06
C GLU A 223 -5.86 -1.42 20.22
N ASP A 224 -7.06 -1.72 20.72
CA ASP A 224 -7.28 -2.75 21.74
C ASP A 224 -6.88 -4.15 21.25
N ARG A 225 -7.22 -4.51 20.00
CA ARG A 225 -6.82 -5.79 19.41
C ARG A 225 -5.32 -5.91 19.25
N GLU A 226 -4.66 -4.86 18.77
CA GLU A 226 -3.22 -4.84 18.59
C GLU A 226 -2.51 -4.89 19.95
N SER A 227 -2.99 -4.14 20.94
CA SER A 227 -2.45 -4.18 22.31
C SER A 227 -2.55 -5.58 22.92
N LYS A 228 -3.72 -6.24 22.78
CA LYS A 228 -3.90 -7.64 23.20
C LYS A 228 -3.00 -8.61 22.45
N ARG A 229 -2.75 -8.36 21.16
CA ARG A 229 -1.85 -9.19 20.34
C ARG A 229 -0.40 -9.05 20.79
N ILE A 230 0.06 -7.82 21.02
CA ILE A 230 1.40 -7.52 21.52
C ILE A 230 1.60 -8.14 22.90
N GLU A 231 0.64 -7.96 23.80
CA GLU A 231 0.72 -8.52 25.16
C GLU A 231 0.71 -10.05 25.15
N LYS A 232 -0.14 -10.68 24.34
CA LYS A 232 -0.14 -12.13 24.15
C LYS A 232 1.21 -12.62 23.62
N ALA A 233 1.78 -11.92 22.63
CA ALA A 233 3.10 -12.26 22.10
C ALA A 233 4.21 -12.09 23.15
N ARG A 234 4.14 -11.06 24.01
CA ARG A 234 5.07 -10.86 25.12
C ARG A 234 5.03 -12.04 26.09
N VAL A 235 3.85 -12.43 26.55
CA VAL A 235 3.64 -13.55 27.48
C VAL A 235 4.10 -14.87 26.86
N GLU A 236 3.76 -15.13 25.59
CA GLU A 236 4.23 -16.33 24.88
C GLU A 236 5.75 -16.35 24.71
N ASN A 237 6.38 -15.20 24.46
CA ASN A 237 7.83 -15.11 24.32
C ASN A 237 8.56 -15.28 25.67
N GLU A 238 8.02 -14.71 26.75
CA GLU A 238 8.51 -14.93 28.12
C GLU A 238 8.44 -16.41 28.53
N ALA A 239 7.32 -17.07 28.24
CA ALA A 239 7.19 -18.51 28.48
C ALA A 239 8.23 -19.32 27.69
N ARG A 240 8.47 -18.98 26.41
CA ARG A 240 9.50 -19.62 25.58
C ARG A 240 10.92 -19.38 26.11
N LYS A 241 11.22 -18.16 26.59
CA LYS A 241 12.51 -17.83 27.21
C LYS A 241 12.76 -18.63 28.48
N LYS A 242 11.75 -18.76 29.36
CA LYS A 242 11.86 -19.59 30.58
C LYS A 242 12.14 -21.06 30.25
N THR A 243 11.38 -21.64 29.30
CA THR A 243 11.62 -23.03 28.86
C THR A 243 13.01 -23.20 28.22
N LEU A 244 13.53 -22.17 27.54
CA LEU A 244 14.87 -22.20 26.98
C LEU A 244 15.95 -22.22 28.06
N GLU A 245 15.83 -21.37 29.09
CA GLU A 245 16.77 -21.34 30.23
C GLU A 245 16.89 -22.72 30.90
N GLU A 246 15.76 -23.38 31.18
CA GLU A 246 15.72 -24.73 31.74
C GLU A 246 16.46 -25.73 30.83
N ARG A 247 16.22 -25.68 29.51
CA ARG A 247 16.88 -26.56 28.53
C ARG A 247 18.37 -26.27 28.37
N ILE A 248 18.80 -25.02 28.49
CA ILE A 248 20.23 -24.65 28.50
C ILE A 248 20.91 -25.32 29.69
N GLN A 249 20.29 -25.30 30.88
CA GLN A 249 20.85 -25.96 32.06
C GLN A 249 20.93 -27.47 31.88
N MET A 250 19.88 -28.13 31.40
CA MET A 250 19.91 -29.57 31.07
C MET A 250 21.00 -29.89 30.05
N TRP A 251 21.19 -29.04 29.04
CA TRP A 251 22.24 -29.21 28.04
C TRP A 251 23.64 -29.01 28.62
N LYS A 252 23.85 -27.95 29.44
CA LYS A 252 25.12 -27.72 30.16
C LYS A 252 25.46 -28.87 31.10
N ALA A 253 24.46 -29.48 31.75
CA ALA A 253 24.62 -30.66 32.61
C ALA A 253 24.85 -31.97 31.83
N GLY A 254 24.66 -31.97 30.51
CA GLY A 254 24.84 -33.15 29.66
C GLY A 254 23.65 -34.12 29.64
N GLU A 255 22.51 -33.75 30.26
CA GLU A 255 21.27 -34.56 30.28
C GLU A 255 20.65 -34.68 28.89
N ILE A 256 20.82 -33.64 28.06
CA ILE A 256 20.41 -33.65 26.65
C ILE A 256 21.60 -33.46 25.72
N ARG A 257 21.57 -34.20 24.61
CA ARG A 257 22.64 -34.17 23.59
C ARG A 257 22.70 -32.83 22.87
N GLU A 258 21.54 -32.33 22.42
CA GLU A 258 21.40 -31.17 21.53
C GLU A 258 20.43 -30.14 22.11
N LEU A 259 20.76 -28.86 21.93
CA LEU A 259 19.89 -27.75 22.28
C LEU A 259 19.10 -27.30 21.04
N ASN A 260 18.11 -28.10 20.64
CA ASN A 260 17.25 -27.77 19.50
C ASN A 260 16.25 -26.66 19.87
N ASN A 261 16.54 -25.41 19.50
CA ASN A 261 15.71 -24.27 19.88
C ASN A 261 15.01 -23.61 18.67
N PRO A 262 13.66 -23.61 18.60
CA PRO A 262 12.91 -22.88 17.59
C PRO A 262 12.66 -21.40 17.93
N VAL A 263 13.31 -20.85 18.97
CA VAL A 263 13.17 -19.43 19.32
C VAL A 263 13.95 -18.55 18.33
N ILE A 264 13.28 -17.50 17.84
CA ILE A 264 13.93 -16.43 17.07
C ILE A 264 14.66 -15.55 18.07
N TYR A 265 15.99 -15.63 18.07
CA TYR A 265 16.83 -14.73 18.85
C TYR A 265 16.80 -13.32 18.26
N ASP A 266 16.76 -12.31 19.13
CA ASP A 266 17.13 -10.97 18.70
C ASP A 266 18.57 -10.99 18.16
N ARG A 267 18.89 -10.08 17.23
CA ARG A 267 20.27 -9.90 16.75
C ARG A 267 21.21 -9.48 17.87
N ASN A 268 20.68 -8.84 18.90
CA ASN A 268 21.43 -8.38 20.07
C ASN A 268 21.43 -9.40 21.22
N GLU A 269 20.87 -10.61 21.02
CA GLU A 269 20.87 -11.69 22.02
C GLU A 269 21.85 -12.81 21.62
N PRO A 270 22.49 -13.48 22.60
CA PRO A 270 23.30 -14.66 22.35
C PRO A 270 22.40 -15.80 21.84
N ASN A 271 22.93 -16.60 20.92
CA ASN A 271 22.21 -17.74 20.34
C ASN A 271 23.00 -19.05 20.43
N VAL A 272 24.09 -19.04 21.20
CA VAL A 272 25.01 -20.15 21.41
C VAL A 272 25.46 -20.17 22.86
N TRP A 273 25.49 -21.36 23.45
CA TRP A 273 26.00 -21.64 24.78
C TRP A 273 27.16 -22.62 24.71
N LEU A 274 27.96 -22.65 25.76
CA LEU A 274 29.17 -23.44 25.88
C LEU A 274 29.04 -24.43 27.04
N ARG A 275 29.65 -25.60 26.90
CA ARG A 275 29.85 -26.57 27.99
C ARG A 275 31.21 -27.24 27.87
N ILE A 276 31.70 -27.79 28.98
CA ILE A 276 32.89 -28.65 28.99
C ILE A 276 32.41 -30.09 28.93
N LYS A 277 32.82 -30.84 27.90
CA LYS A 277 32.45 -32.23 27.71
C LYS A 277 33.63 -33.02 27.18
N ASN A 278 33.94 -34.15 27.81
CA ASN A 278 35.06 -35.03 27.43
C ASN A 278 36.40 -34.27 27.28
N GLY A 279 36.65 -33.31 28.16
CA GLY A 279 37.86 -32.49 28.14
C GLY A 279 37.94 -31.46 27.00
N LYS A 280 36.86 -31.20 26.26
CA LYS A 280 36.77 -30.19 25.20
C LYS A 280 35.71 -29.13 25.53
N VAL A 281 35.81 -27.97 24.88
CA VAL A 281 34.75 -26.94 24.92
C VAL A 281 33.80 -27.19 23.75
N GLU A 282 32.55 -27.53 24.05
CA GLU A 282 31.50 -27.79 23.05
C GLU A 282 30.52 -26.61 23.01
N THR A 283 30.13 -26.19 21.80
CA THR A 283 29.06 -25.21 21.59
C THR A 283 27.71 -25.90 21.43
N SER A 284 26.62 -25.21 21.76
CA SER A 284 25.25 -25.72 21.60
C SER A 284 24.83 -25.96 20.15
N LYS A 285 25.68 -25.58 19.19
CA LYS A 285 25.51 -25.83 17.74
C LYS A 285 26.47 -26.89 17.20
N GLY A 286 27.16 -27.64 18.07
CA GLY A 286 27.93 -28.83 17.71
C GLY A 286 29.38 -28.58 17.29
N ILE A 287 29.94 -27.40 17.58
CA ILE A 287 31.38 -27.12 17.37
C ILE A 287 32.13 -27.54 18.63
N GLU A 288 33.24 -28.27 18.48
CA GLU A 288 34.09 -28.68 19.59
C GLU A 288 35.49 -28.08 19.46
N LEU A 289 35.97 -27.39 20.49
CA LEU A 289 37.32 -26.84 20.57
C LEU A 289 38.17 -27.64 21.55
N SER A 290 39.44 -27.83 21.20
CA SER A 290 40.44 -28.31 22.16
C SER A 290 40.69 -27.26 23.26
N GLN A 291 41.19 -27.68 24.43
CA GLN A 291 41.47 -26.73 25.51
C GLN A 291 42.53 -25.70 25.13
N SER A 292 43.59 -26.11 24.41
CA SER A 292 44.65 -25.21 23.97
C SER A 292 44.13 -24.15 23.00
N GLU A 293 43.25 -24.53 22.08
CA GLU A 293 42.60 -23.57 21.19
C GLU A 293 41.64 -22.65 21.94
N ALA A 294 40.86 -23.19 22.89
CA ALA A 294 39.97 -22.38 23.71
C ALA A 294 40.74 -21.34 24.55
N GLU A 295 41.90 -21.71 25.12
CA GLU A 295 42.79 -20.80 25.86
C GLU A 295 43.36 -19.69 24.96
N ARG A 296 43.79 -20.05 23.74
CA ARG A 296 44.29 -19.09 22.74
C ARG A 296 43.22 -18.06 22.39
N LEU A 297 41.99 -18.52 22.13
CA LEU A 297 40.87 -17.66 21.79
C LEU A 297 40.45 -16.79 22.98
N TRP A 298 40.43 -17.33 24.20
CA TRP A 298 40.11 -16.60 25.41
C TRP A 298 41.00 -15.38 25.62
N LYS A 299 42.33 -15.52 25.45
CA LYS A 299 43.28 -14.39 25.57
C LYS A 299 42.93 -13.22 24.64
N ARG A 300 42.49 -13.53 23.41
CA ARG A 300 42.06 -12.50 22.45
C ARG A 300 40.72 -11.88 22.83
N ILE A 301 39.75 -12.71 23.19
CA ILE A 301 38.41 -12.24 23.58
C ILE A 301 38.49 -11.33 24.81
N LYS A 302 39.27 -11.72 25.82
CA LYS A 302 39.54 -10.90 27.00
C LYS A 302 40.17 -9.55 26.63
N SER A 303 41.16 -9.55 25.73
CA SER A 303 41.74 -8.28 25.26
C SER A 303 40.73 -7.37 24.56
N PHE A 304 39.80 -7.93 23.78
CA PHE A 304 38.74 -7.14 23.12
C PHE A 304 37.75 -6.57 24.13
N HIS A 305 37.41 -7.35 25.17
CA HIS A 305 36.57 -6.90 26.28
C HIS A 305 37.22 -5.75 27.06
N ASP A 306 38.52 -5.85 27.31
CA ASP A 306 39.32 -4.84 28.02
C ASP A 306 39.59 -3.55 27.18
N GLY A 307 39.01 -3.46 25.97
CA GLY A 307 39.04 -2.26 25.13
C GLY A 307 40.05 -2.29 23.97
N ALA A 308 40.71 -3.42 23.70
CA ALA A 308 41.53 -3.54 22.49
C ALA A 308 40.65 -3.51 21.22
N GLN A 309 41.21 -2.97 20.13
CA GLN A 309 40.52 -2.98 18.84
C GLN A 309 40.30 -4.41 18.34
N PHE A 310 39.10 -4.68 17.83
CA PHE A 310 38.77 -5.98 17.26
C PHE A 310 39.67 -6.32 16.08
N GLN A 311 40.16 -7.56 16.07
CA GLN A 311 40.94 -8.12 14.97
C GLN A 311 40.32 -9.45 14.51
N HIS A 312 40.25 -9.64 13.20
CA HIS A 312 39.80 -10.90 12.62
C HIS A 312 40.72 -12.05 13.04
N ASP A 313 40.11 -13.17 13.37
CA ASP A 313 40.79 -14.42 13.72
C ASP A 313 39.93 -15.61 13.26
N LEU A 314 40.52 -16.81 13.30
CA LEU A 314 39.85 -18.07 13.00
C LEU A 314 39.85 -18.93 14.26
N ALA A 315 38.71 -19.50 14.62
CA ALA A 315 38.62 -20.60 15.57
C ALA A 315 38.76 -21.93 14.82
N ARG A 316 39.72 -22.76 15.23
CA ARG A 316 39.93 -24.09 14.65
C ARG A 316 39.25 -25.17 15.49
N ASP A 317 38.27 -25.85 14.93
CA ASP A 317 37.59 -26.93 15.64
C ASP A 317 38.39 -28.24 15.66
N SER A 318 37.96 -29.16 16.53
CA SER A 318 38.56 -30.47 16.72
C SER A 318 38.46 -31.38 15.49
N SER A 319 37.58 -31.04 14.54
CA SER A 319 37.42 -31.73 13.25
C SER A 319 38.27 -31.10 12.15
N GLY A 320 39.01 -30.02 12.45
CA GLY A 320 39.90 -29.33 11.53
C GLY A 320 39.24 -28.23 10.69
N HIS A 321 37.98 -27.86 10.95
CA HIS A 321 37.34 -26.73 10.26
C HIS A 321 37.69 -25.39 10.92
N ASN A 322 37.71 -24.34 10.11
CA ASN A 322 38.00 -22.97 10.56
C ASN A 322 36.73 -22.12 10.53
N TRP A 323 36.49 -21.40 11.62
CA TRP A 323 35.31 -20.54 11.80
C TRP A 323 35.77 -19.09 12.02
N ALA A 324 35.33 -18.17 11.16
CA ALA A 324 35.79 -16.79 11.21
C ALA A 324 35.13 -15.99 12.33
N PHE A 325 35.93 -15.20 13.05
CA PHE A 325 35.44 -14.15 13.94
C PHE A 325 35.06 -12.95 13.08
N ASN A 326 33.79 -12.58 13.13
CA ASN A 326 33.24 -11.49 12.32
C ASN A 326 33.20 -10.17 13.07
N ASN A 327 32.88 -10.19 14.37
CA ASN A 327 32.73 -8.98 15.17
C ASN A 327 32.85 -9.29 16.67
N TYR A 328 33.29 -8.29 17.45
CA TYR A 328 33.12 -8.26 18.90
C TYR A 328 32.58 -6.89 19.31
N GLN A 329 31.38 -6.85 19.87
CA GLN A 329 30.73 -5.60 20.29
C GLN A 329 29.72 -5.90 21.41
N SER A 330 29.56 -4.97 22.35
CA SER A 330 28.58 -5.08 23.45
C SER A 330 28.68 -6.42 24.20
N ASP A 331 29.91 -6.81 24.56
CA ASP A 331 30.20 -8.07 25.27
C ASP A 331 29.71 -9.33 24.54
N MET A 332 29.69 -9.30 23.21
CA MET A 332 29.25 -10.40 22.37
C MET A 332 30.21 -10.65 21.23
N LEU A 333 30.72 -11.89 21.16
CA LEU A 333 31.49 -12.37 20.03
C LEU A 333 30.54 -12.93 18.96
N THR A 334 30.70 -12.47 17.72
CA THR A 334 30.03 -13.04 16.54
C THR A 334 31.01 -13.83 15.69
N ALA A 335 30.76 -15.13 15.52
CA ALA A 335 31.53 -16.02 14.66
C ALA A 335 30.60 -16.80 13.70
N GLY A 336 30.59 -16.41 12.43
CA GLY A 336 29.58 -16.82 11.46
C GLY A 336 28.16 -16.47 11.93
N CYS A 337 27.30 -17.48 12.05
CA CYS A 337 25.94 -17.35 12.59
C CYS A 337 25.85 -17.52 14.13
N HIS A 338 26.98 -17.63 14.81
CA HIS A 338 27.08 -17.84 16.26
C HIS A 338 27.30 -16.50 16.96
N ARG A 339 26.55 -16.27 18.02
CA ARG A 339 26.67 -15.12 18.92
C ARG A 339 26.79 -15.66 20.33
N ILE A 340 27.96 -15.42 20.94
CA ILE A 340 28.33 -15.95 22.25
C ILE A 340 28.58 -14.76 23.18
N ALA A 341 27.92 -14.75 24.34
CA ALA A 341 28.11 -13.72 25.34
C ALA A 341 29.51 -13.84 26.00
N TYR A 342 30.12 -12.72 26.36
CA TYR A 342 31.40 -12.68 27.06
C TYR A 342 31.36 -13.48 28.36
N SER A 343 30.31 -13.28 29.17
CA SER A 343 30.10 -14.02 30.42
C SER A 343 30.08 -15.54 30.24
N GLU A 344 29.54 -16.04 29.12
CA GLU A 344 29.53 -17.46 28.79
C GLU A 344 30.95 -17.98 28.49
N MET A 345 31.76 -17.18 27.78
CA MET A 345 33.16 -17.52 27.49
C MET A 345 34.04 -17.43 28.75
N GLU A 346 33.79 -16.43 29.59
CA GLU A 346 34.47 -16.23 30.87
C GLU A 346 34.20 -17.37 31.85
N GLU A 347 32.95 -17.82 31.97
CA GLU A 347 32.57 -18.95 32.82
C GLU A 347 33.38 -20.22 32.47
N ILE A 348 33.53 -20.50 31.16
CA ILE A 348 34.32 -21.64 30.68
C ILE A 348 35.81 -21.46 30.97
N ALA A 349 36.35 -20.26 30.73
CA ALA A 349 37.74 -19.95 30.99
C ALA A 349 38.11 -20.10 32.48
N MET A 350 37.22 -19.66 33.39
CA MET A 350 37.38 -19.85 34.83
C MET A 350 37.39 -21.35 35.20
N LYS A 351 36.45 -22.14 34.67
CA LYS A 351 36.36 -23.58 34.95
C LYS A 351 37.58 -24.37 34.44
N LEU A 352 38.23 -23.91 33.38
CA LEU A 352 39.44 -24.53 32.81
C LEU A 352 40.74 -23.92 33.35
N GLY A 353 40.67 -22.89 34.20
CA GLY A 353 41.84 -22.27 34.82
C GLY A 353 42.68 -21.40 33.89
N PHE A 354 42.07 -20.75 32.89
CA PHE A 354 42.77 -19.90 31.91
C PHE A 354 43.07 -18.46 32.42
N MET A 355 42.80 -18.16 33.70
CA MET A 355 42.80 -16.79 34.24
C MET A 355 44.16 -16.11 34.25
#